data_AF-A0A975FWE6-F1
#
_entry.id   AF-A0A975FWE6-F1
#
_cell.length_a   1.000
_cell.length_b   1.000
_cell.length_c   1.000
_cell.angle_alpha   90.00
_cell.angle_beta   90.00
_cell.angle_gamma   90.00
#
_symmetry.space_group_name_H-M   'P 1'
#
loop_
_entity.id
_entity.type
_entity.pdbx_description
1 polymer ?
#
loop_
_entity_poly.entity_id
_entity_poly.type
_entity_poly.pdbx_seq_one_letter_code
_entity_poly.pdbx_strand_id
1 'polypeptide(L)'
;MTPSVWAFRIFALGVGSFFAGLYFGFRDLLPYLAAKKQGVIVRRGYSAIKVRRDEDPERFRRLLSNRVRGLTMGFGLAAAGALAVVLIASMAFHL
;
A
#
# COMPACT_ATOMS: atom_id res chain seq x y z
N MET A 1 31.32 12.76 8.67
CA MET A 1 30.01 12.81 7.98
C MET A 1 29.17 13.88 8.65
N THR A 2 28.73 14.89 7.91
CA THR A 2 27.96 16.02 8.47
C THR A 2 26.49 15.63 8.67
N PRO A 3 25.82 16.15 9.71
CA PRO A 3 24.40 15.88 10.00
C PRO A 3 23.46 16.22 8.84
N SER A 4 23.84 17.15 7.98
CA SER A 4 23.11 17.52 6.75
C SER A 4 22.96 16.37 5.75
N VAL A 5 23.95 15.48 5.63
CA VAL A 5 23.91 14.34 4.71
C VAL A 5 22.91 13.28 5.18
N TRP A 6 22.77 13.08 6.49
CA TRP A 6 21.81 12.16 7.07
C TRP A 6 20.37 12.64 6.87
N ALA A 7 20.10 13.93 7.12
CA ALA A 7 18.78 14.52 6.90
C ALA A 7 18.31 14.37 5.45
N PHE A 8 19.19 14.64 4.48
CA PHE A 8 18.88 14.48 3.05
C PHE A 8 18.55 13.03 2.66
N ARG A 9 19.32 12.05 3.17
CA ARG A 9 19.08 10.63 2.88
C ARG A 9 17.75 10.16 3.45
N ILE A 10 17.43 10.52 4.68
CA ILE A 10 16.17 10.13 5.31
C ILE A 10 14.99 10.81 4.60
N PHE A 11 15.12 12.07 4.21
CA PHE A 11 14.11 12.76 3.40
C PHE A 11 13.85 12.04 2.08
N ALA A 12 14.91 11.70 1.32
CA ALA A 12 14.78 10.98 0.06
C ALA A 12 14.14 9.58 0.24
N LEU A 13 14.51 8.85 1.30
CA LEU A 13 13.91 7.56 1.64
C LEU A 13 12.43 7.71 2.07
N GLY A 14 12.09 8.78 2.79
CA GLY A 14 10.71 9.08 3.18
C GLY A 14 9.82 9.34 1.98
N VAL A 15 10.29 10.18 1.04
CA VAL A 15 9.61 10.44 -0.24
C VAL A 15 9.46 9.15 -1.06
N GLY A 16 10.54 8.35 -1.17
CA GLY A 16 10.50 7.07 -1.88
C GLY A 16 9.49 6.09 -1.26
N SER A 17 9.46 5.99 0.06
CA SER A 17 8.53 5.13 0.80
C SER A 17 7.09 5.59 0.65
N PHE A 18 6.85 6.91 0.62
CA PHE A 18 5.53 7.49 0.38
C PHE A 18 4.96 7.04 -0.97
N PHE A 19 5.71 7.25 -2.05
CA PHE A 19 5.27 6.85 -3.40
C PHE A 19 5.18 5.35 -3.58
N ALA A 20 6.12 4.58 -3.03
CA ALA A 20 6.06 3.12 -3.06
C ALA A 20 4.80 2.61 -2.34
N GLY A 21 4.50 3.15 -1.15
CA GLY A 21 3.31 2.81 -0.39
C GLY A 21 2.02 3.13 -1.15
N LEU A 22 1.92 4.31 -1.76
CA LEU A 22 0.78 4.67 -2.60
C LEU A 22 0.63 3.72 -3.80
N TYR A 23 1.72 3.42 -4.49
CA TYR A 23 1.68 2.50 -5.62
C TYR A 23 1.18 1.11 -5.22
N PHE A 24 1.71 0.54 -4.12
CA PHE A 24 1.25 -0.75 -3.61
C PHE A 24 -0.21 -0.70 -3.15
N GLY A 25 -0.63 0.38 -2.48
CA GLY A 25 -2.01 0.63 -2.10
C GLY A 25 -2.94 0.64 -3.32
N PHE A 26 -2.67 1.47 -4.32
CA PHE A 26 -3.52 1.55 -5.51
C PHE A 26 -3.53 0.26 -6.34
N ARG A 27 -2.39 -0.44 -6.41
CA ARG A 27 -2.25 -1.72 -7.12
C ARG A 27 -3.20 -2.81 -6.60
N ASP A 28 -3.52 -2.77 -5.31
CA ASP A 28 -4.47 -3.70 -4.67
C ASP A 28 -5.87 -3.10 -4.46
N LEU A 29 -6.00 -1.77 -4.50
CA LEU A 29 -7.29 -1.07 -4.42
C LEU A 29 -8.16 -1.31 -5.63
N LEU A 30 -7.61 -1.16 -6.83
CA LEU A 30 -8.39 -1.33 -8.06
C LEU A 30 -9.00 -2.74 -8.18
N PRO A 31 -8.23 -3.83 -7.96
CA PRO A 31 -8.81 -5.18 -7.94
C PRO A 31 -9.79 -5.41 -6.80
N TYR A 32 -9.58 -4.81 -5.63
CA TYR A 32 -10.50 -4.92 -4.50
C TYR A 32 -11.85 -4.28 -4.82
N LEU A 33 -11.86 -3.07 -5.39
CA LEU A 33 -13.08 -2.38 -5.80
C LEU A 33 -13.80 -3.14 -6.93
N ALA A 34 -13.06 -3.63 -7.92
CA ALA A 34 -13.61 -4.45 -8.99
C ALA A 34 -14.25 -5.73 -8.43
N ALA A 35 -13.56 -6.44 -7.54
CA ALA A 35 -14.08 -7.65 -6.90
C ALA A 35 -15.31 -7.38 -6.03
N LYS A 36 -15.33 -6.27 -5.29
CA LYS A 36 -16.46 -5.89 -4.44
C LYS A 36 -17.70 -5.54 -5.26
N LYS A 37 -17.53 -4.87 -6.42
CA LYS A 37 -18.62 -4.51 -7.32
C LYS A 37 -19.15 -5.70 -8.13
N GLN A 38 -18.24 -6.54 -8.66
CA GLN A 38 -18.60 -7.63 -9.56
C GLN A 38 -18.96 -8.94 -8.82
N GLY A 39 -18.55 -9.09 -7.56
CA GLY A 39 -18.71 -10.35 -6.83
C GLY A 39 -17.79 -11.47 -7.32
N VAL A 40 -16.77 -11.14 -8.12
CA VAL A 40 -15.82 -12.10 -8.69
C VAL A 40 -14.38 -11.69 -8.36
N ILE A 41 -13.59 -12.61 -7.83
CA ILE A 41 -12.15 -12.42 -7.62
C ILE A 41 -11.37 -13.34 -8.56
N VAL A 42 -10.50 -12.75 -9.37
CA VAL A 42 -9.51 -13.50 -10.15
C VAL A 42 -8.23 -13.63 -9.32
N ARG A 43 -7.74 -14.86 -9.13
CA ARG A 43 -6.42 -15.08 -8.52
C ARG A 43 -5.32 -14.54 -9.44
N ARG A 44 -4.33 -13.82 -8.87
CA ARG A 44 -3.08 -13.49 -9.58
C ARG A 44 -2.15 -14.71 -9.47
N GLY A 45 -1.79 -15.34 -10.58
CA GLY A 45 -0.92 -16.53 -10.63
C GLY A 45 -1.06 -17.35 -11.91
N TYR A 46 -0.32 -18.46 -12.02
CA TYR A 46 -0.24 -19.33 -13.21
C TYR A 46 -1.59 -19.94 -13.64
N SER A 47 -2.57 -19.98 -12.72
CA SER A 47 -3.95 -20.33 -13.02
C SER A 47 -4.85 -19.17 -12.61
N ALA A 48 -5.42 -18.48 -13.60
CA ALA A 48 -6.39 -17.40 -13.41
C ALA A 48 -7.76 -17.98 -13.02
N ILE A 49 -7.82 -18.63 -11.85
CA ILE A 49 -9.07 -19.19 -11.33
C ILE A 49 -9.96 -18.02 -10.88
N LYS A 50 -11.14 -17.93 -11.51
CA LYS A 50 -12.21 -17.01 -11.10
C LYS A 50 -12.94 -17.64 -9.92
N VAL A 51 -13.01 -16.93 -8.81
CA VAL A 51 -13.79 -17.32 -7.62
C VAL A 51 -14.96 -16.36 -7.52
N ARG A 52 -16.18 -16.87 -7.66
CA ARG A 52 -17.39 -16.08 -7.52
C ARG A 52 -17.94 -16.18 -6.11
N ARG A 53 -18.56 -15.11 -5.62
CA ARG A 53 -19.10 -15.00 -4.27
C ARG A 53 -20.29 -15.93 -4.03
N ASP A 54 -21.07 -16.21 -5.06
CA ASP A 54 -22.24 -17.09 -5.03
C ASP A 54 -21.87 -18.58 -5.03
N GLU A 55 -20.75 -18.95 -5.65
CA GLU A 55 -20.26 -20.34 -5.69
C GLU A 55 -19.47 -20.71 -4.43
N ASP A 56 -18.57 -19.84 -3.95
CA ASP A 56 -17.72 -20.10 -2.79
C ASP A 56 -17.52 -18.81 -1.94
N PRO A 57 -18.48 -18.49 -1.05
CA PRO A 57 -18.47 -17.23 -0.29
C PRO A 57 -17.33 -17.17 0.73
N GLU A 58 -16.92 -18.31 1.31
CA GLU A 58 -15.85 -18.37 2.31
C GLU A 58 -14.50 -18.07 1.67
N ARG A 59 -14.20 -18.72 0.54
CA ARG A 59 -12.95 -18.49 -0.19
C ARG A 59 -12.91 -17.08 -0.77
N PHE A 60 -14.05 -16.57 -1.26
CA PHE A 60 -14.17 -15.18 -1.70
C PHE A 60 -13.81 -14.20 -0.57
N ARG A 61 -14.36 -14.39 0.64
CA ARG A 61 -14.05 -13.53 1.81
C ARG A 61 -12.57 -13.59 2.20
N ARG A 62 -11.95 -14.76 2.20
CA ARG A 62 -10.51 -14.91 2.51
C ARG A 62 -9.62 -14.22 1.47
N LEU A 63 -9.95 -14.35 0.19
CA LEU A 63 -9.22 -13.68 -0.88
C LEU A 63 -9.40 -12.16 -0.83
N LEU A 64 -10.59 -11.70 -0.46
CA LEU A 64 -10.89 -10.28 -0.29
C LEU A 64 -10.12 -9.70 0.91
N SER A 65 -10.08 -10.40 2.06
CA SER A 65 -9.35 -9.93 3.25
C SER A 65 -7.84 -9.85 3.02
N ASN A 66 -7.25 -10.78 2.27
CA ASN A 66 -5.85 -10.72 1.89
C ASN A 66 -5.52 -9.47 1.06
N ARG A 67 -6.44 -9.04 0.18
CA ARG A 67 -6.29 -7.78 -0.56
C ARG A 67 -6.39 -6.55 0.36
N VAL A 68 -7.32 -6.58 1.32
CA VAL A 68 -7.40 -5.52 2.35
C VAL A 68 -6.11 -5.43 3.15
N ARG A 69 -5.47 -6.56 3.46
CA ARG A 69 -4.17 -6.55 4.14
C ARG A 69 -3.05 -5.94 3.28
N GLY A 70 -3.06 -6.20 1.97
CA GLY A 70 -2.15 -5.53 1.02
C GLY A 70 -2.39 -4.02 0.97
N LEU A 71 -3.66 -3.59 0.98
CA LEU A 71 -4.05 -2.19 1.05
C LEU A 71 -3.55 -1.50 2.32
N THR A 72 -3.82 -2.07 3.49
CA THR A 72 -3.39 -1.48 4.76
C THR A 72 -1.87 -1.41 4.86
N MET A 73 -1.16 -2.40 4.32
CA MET A 73 0.30 -2.39 4.29
C MET A 73 0.85 -1.31 3.35
N GLY A 74 0.29 -1.17 2.14
CA GLY A 74 0.68 -0.13 1.19
C GLY A 74 0.42 1.27 1.71
N PHE A 75 -0.80 1.55 2.18
CA PHE A 75 -1.13 2.85 2.77
C PHE A 75 -0.39 3.11 4.09
N GLY A 76 -0.10 2.08 4.88
CA GLY A 76 0.72 2.19 6.09
C GLY A 76 2.16 2.61 5.75
N LEU A 77 2.75 2.02 4.71
CA LEU A 77 4.06 2.44 4.22
C LEU A 77 4.04 3.89 3.71
N ALA A 78 2.96 4.28 3.02
CA ALA A 78 2.79 5.65 2.57
C ALA A 78 2.74 6.62 3.75
N ALA A 79 1.91 6.33 4.75
CA ALA A 79 1.79 7.16 5.96
C ALA A 79 3.11 7.27 6.73
N ALA A 80 3.88 6.18 6.86
CA ALA A 80 5.19 6.20 7.48
C ALA A 80 6.19 7.09 6.71
N GLY A 81 6.19 7.00 5.38
CA GLY A 81 7.01 7.87 4.53
C GLY A 81 6.64 9.34 4.68
N ALA A 82 5.35 9.67 4.66
CA ALA A 82 4.85 11.03 4.86
C ALA A 82 5.24 11.59 6.24
N LEU A 83 5.08 10.80 7.30
CA LEU A 83 5.48 11.19 8.66
C LEU A 83 6.98 11.47 8.75
N ALA A 84 7.82 10.62 8.16
CA ALA A 84 9.26 10.84 8.15
C ALA A 84 9.64 12.15 7.45
N VAL A 85 9.00 12.45 6.31
CA VAL A 85 9.20 13.70 5.57
C VAL A 85 8.77 14.91 6.40
N VAL A 86 7.60 14.85 7.04
CA VAL A 86 7.06 15.95 7.86
C VAL A 86 7.94 16.23 9.07
N LEU A 87 8.42 15.19 9.77
CA LEU A 87 9.28 15.35 10.95
C LEU A 87 10.64 15.98 10.59
N ILE A 88 11.21 15.64 9.44
CA ILE A 88 12.47 16.24 8.99
C ILE A 88 12.26 17.68 8.55
N ALA A 89 11.17 17.95 7.83
CA ALA A 89 10.81 19.30 7.44
C ALA A 89 10.60 20.19 8.66
N SER A 90 9.84 19.74 9.67
CA SER A 90 9.60 20.53 10.88
C SER A 90 10.88 20.81 11.66
N MET A 91 11.80 19.85 11.74
CA MET A 91 13.13 20.08 12.33
C MET A 91 13.94 21.12 11.56
N ALA A 92 13.86 21.15 10.23
CA ALA A 92 14.55 22.14 9.41
C ALA A 92 14.00 23.57 9.55
N PHE A 93 12.72 23.74 9.90
CA PHE A 93 12.10 25.05 10.14
C PHE A 93 12.36 25.62 11.54
N HIS A 94 12.82 24.80 12.49
CA HIS A 94 13.12 25.19 13.87
C HIS A 94 14.62 25.40 14.16
N LEU A 95 15.47 25.37 13.11
CA LEU A 95 16.90 25.67 13.13
C LEU A 95 17.17 27.01 12.44
#